data_AF-A0A7X5F2D0-F1
#
_entry.id   AF-A0A7X5F2D0-F1
#
_cell.length_a   1.000
_cell.length_b   1.000
_cell.length_c   1.000
_cell.angle_alpha   90.00
_cell.angle_beta   90.00
_cell.angle_gamma   90.00
#
_symmetry.space_group_name_H-M   'P 1'
#
loop_
_entity.id
_entity.type
_entity.pdbx_description
1 polymer ?
#
loop_
_entity_poly.entity_id
_entity_poly.type
_entity_poly.pdbx_seq_one_letter_code
_entity_poly.pdbx_strand_id
1 'polypeptide(L)'
;MDIIGSVKRGLGNAWRRDYEETKLGWVCIRNENIHLGPKYLVAVNFPLQEPNFEYIYKYSWRSNRDLVCKIYSSINGFNVFGGRFYVPGVRSGLTPESLLDYFNIPIDISVPSGHEFPIYAPTAGLVLGLSWRSHEGKDRIFHDILDEDGKIVSGFFDCSKEIFEVNYDFNEWIFQRMNQACDQFLSDAQDEGCLDKFSFLLDARS
;
A
#
# COMPACT_ATOMS: atom_id res chain seq x y z
N MET A 1 -15.10 -10.70 -4.96
CA MET A 1 -14.75 -10.83 -3.54
C MET A 1 -14.40 -9.45 -3.01
N ASP A 2 -14.87 -9.11 -1.81
CA ASP A 2 -14.58 -7.85 -1.11
C ASP A 2 -13.12 -7.85 -0.59
N ILE A 3 -12.37 -6.78 -0.88
CA ILE A 3 -10.98 -6.57 -0.45
C ILE A 3 -10.85 -6.61 1.05
N ILE A 4 -11.83 -6.05 1.76
CA ILE A 4 -11.91 -6.09 3.21
C ILE A 4 -11.96 -7.55 3.66
N GLY A 5 -12.68 -8.43 2.95
CA GLY A 5 -12.71 -9.86 3.20
C GLY A 5 -11.35 -10.56 2.97
N SER A 6 -10.60 -10.16 1.94
CA SER A 6 -9.29 -10.71 1.62
C SER A 6 -8.22 -10.30 2.62
N VAL A 7 -8.21 -9.03 3.01
CA VAL A 7 -7.34 -8.51 4.07
C VAL A 7 -7.73 -9.12 5.43
N LYS A 8 -9.02 -9.26 5.74
CA LYS A 8 -9.49 -9.97 6.96
C LYS A 8 -8.99 -11.40 7.01
N ARG A 9 -9.06 -12.14 5.91
CA ARG A 9 -8.54 -13.52 5.82
C ARG A 9 -7.03 -13.56 5.97
N GLY A 10 -6.33 -12.59 5.38
CA GLY A 10 -4.88 -12.52 5.45
C GLY A 10 -4.32 -12.18 6.82
N LEU A 11 -5.10 -11.48 7.64
CA LEU A 11 -4.70 -11.04 8.97
C LEU A 11 -5.22 -11.95 10.11
N GLY A 12 -6.32 -12.69 9.94
CA GLY A 12 -6.86 -13.57 10.99
C GLY A 12 -7.70 -12.85 12.06
N ASN A 13 -7.85 -13.46 13.25
CA ASN A 13 -8.81 -13.04 14.30
C ASN A 13 -8.34 -11.93 15.25
N ALA A 14 -7.08 -11.48 15.20
CA ALA A 14 -6.51 -10.61 16.24
C ALA A 14 -6.82 -9.09 16.10
N TRP A 15 -7.64 -8.66 15.13
CA TRP A 15 -7.42 -7.35 14.49
C TRP A 15 -8.66 -6.45 14.29
N ARG A 16 -9.47 -6.24 15.35
CA ARG A 16 -10.62 -5.32 15.34
C ARG A 16 -10.45 -4.17 16.34
N ARG A 17 -10.06 -2.97 15.87
CA ARG A 17 -10.31 -1.64 16.48
C ARG A 17 -10.01 -0.53 15.47
N ASP A 18 -10.70 0.60 15.44
CA ASP A 18 -12.13 0.87 15.41
C ASP A 18 -12.24 2.13 14.54
N TYR A 19 -13.11 2.12 13.53
CA TYR A 19 -13.35 3.30 12.69
C TYR A 19 -13.82 4.51 13.53
N GLU A 20 -14.49 4.20 14.64
CA GLU A 20 -15.08 5.16 15.56
C GLU A 20 -14.04 6.04 16.28
N GLU A 21 -12.79 5.57 16.47
CA GLU A 21 -11.76 6.34 17.18
C GLU A 21 -11.04 7.36 16.30
N THR A 22 -10.75 7.01 15.04
CA THR A 22 -9.89 7.84 14.18
C THR A 22 -10.69 8.73 13.24
N LYS A 23 -11.94 8.35 12.92
CA LYS A 23 -12.68 8.89 11.77
C LYS A 23 -11.91 8.77 10.44
N LEU A 24 -10.86 7.94 10.39
CA LEU A 24 -9.96 7.71 9.26
C LEU A 24 -10.01 6.22 8.91
N GLY A 25 -10.86 5.86 7.96
CA GLY A 25 -11.01 4.55 7.34
C GLY A 25 -10.83 3.28 8.16
N TRP A 26 -10.44 2.18 7.48
CA TRP A 26 -10.33 0.85 8.09
C TRP A 26 -8.90 0.64 8.59
N VAL A 27 -8.79 0.48 9.91
CA VAL A 27 -7.56 0.19 10.64
C VAL A 27 -7.67 -1.22 11.20
N CYS A 28 -6.62 -2.02 11.11
CA CYS A 28 -6.64 -3.39 11.62
C CYS A 28 -5.51 -3.69 12.60
N ILE A 29 -4.40 -2.93 12.61
CA ILE A 29 -3.28 -3.21 13.50
C ILE A 29 -2.72 -1.92 14.10
N ARG A 30 -2.75 -1.80 15.43
CA ARG A 30 -2.09 -0.72 16.16
C ARG A 30 -0.61 -1.05 16.36
N ASN A 31 0.24 -0.05 16.15
CA ASN A 31 1.61 -0.08 16.59
C ASN A 31 1.66 0.42 18.04
N GLU A 32 1.93 -0.49 18.98
CA GLU A 32 2.03 -0.14 20.40
C GLU A 32 3.33 0.61 20.75
N ASN A 33 4.28 0.72 19.81
CA ASN A 33 5.52 1.48 19.99
C ASN A 33 5.67 2.56 18.92
N ILE A 34 5.25 3.79 19.26
CA ILE A 34 5.24 4.95 18.36
C ILE A 34 6.63 5.32 17.81
N HIS A 35 7.70 4.88 18.48
CA HIS A 35 9.07 5.21 18.09
C HIS A 35 9.59 4.33 16.95
N LEU A 36 8.86 3.26 16.60
CA LEU A 36 9.23 2.30 15.54
C LEU A 36 8.40 2.48 14.26
N GLY A 37 7.63 3.56 14.13
CA GLY A 37 6.87 3.86 12.92
C GLY A 37 5.48 4.46 13.17
N PRO A 38 4.60 4.49 12.16
CA PRO A 38 3.26 5.03 12.30
C PRO A 38 2.48 4.33 13.42
N LYS A 39 1.50 5.06 13.97
CA LYS A 39 0.58 4.57 15.01
C LYS A 39 -0.19 3.31 14.59
N TYR A 40 -0.38 3.09 13.29
CA TYR A 40 -1.01 1.88 12.76
C TYR A 40 -0.07 1.17 11.80
N LEU A 41 0.08 -0.14 11.98
CA LEU A 41 0.85 -0.97 11.05
C LEU A 41 0.07 -1.19 9.76
N VAL A 42 -1.26 -1.13 9.78
CA VAL A 42 -2.04 -1.19 8.54
C VAL A 42 -3.13 -0.13 8.61
N ALA A 43 -3.14 0.75 7.61
CA ALA A 43 -4.09 1.85 7.50
C ALA A 43 -4.66 1.89 6.09
N VAL A 44 -5.97 1.67 5.96
CA VAL A 44 -6.71 1.88 4.71
C VAL A 44 -7.43 3.20 4.81
N ASN A 45 -7.24 4.07 3.82
CA ASN A 45 -8.08 5.25 3.72
C ASN A 45 -9.45 4.86 3.17
N PHE A 46 -10.47 5.26 3.91
CA PHE A 46 -11.83 5.17 3.42
C PHE A 46 -12.12 6.47 2.69
N PRO A 47 -12.56 6.43 1.43
CA PRO A 47 -13.01 7.63 0.75
C PRO A 47 -14.24 8.16 1.51
N LEU A 48 -14.03 9.06 2.48
CA LEU A 48 -15.10 9.86 3.08
C LEU A 48 -15.73 10.81 2.05
N GLN A 49 -15.13 10.91 0.87
CA GLN A 49 -15.58 11.66 -0.28
C GLN A 49 -15.37 10.84 -1.55
N GLU A 50 -16.25 11.01 -2.54
CA GLU A 50 -16.08 10.40 -3.85
C GLU A 50 -14.70 10.79 -4.42
N PRO A 51 -13.91 9.83 -4.93
CA PRO A 51 -12.64 10.14 -5.57
C PRO A 51 -12.88 11.09 -6.75
N ASN A 52 -12.04 12.11 -6.91
CA ASN A 52 -12.08 12.92 -8.13
C ASN A 52 -11.52 12.09 -9.29
N PHE A 53 -12.40 11.42 -10.03
CA PHE A 53 -12.03 10.48 -11.08
C PHE A 53 -11.34 11.14 -12.29
N GLU A 54 -11.73 12.37 -12.64
CA GLU A 54 -11.04 13.13 -13.71
C GLU A 54 -9.60 13.46 -13.32
N TYR A 55 -9.37 13.71 -12.03
CA TYR A 55 -8.03 13.91 -11.49
C TYR A 55 -7.23 12.60 -11.51
N ILE A 56 -7.77 11.48 -11.02
CA ILE A 56 -7.10 10.17 -11.03
C ILE A 56 -6.66 9.77 -12.44
N TYR A 57 -7.56 9.90 -13.42
CA TYR A 57 -7.30 9.46 -14.79
C TYR A 57 -6.12 10.19 -15.45
N LYS A 58 -5.83 11.45 -15.05
CA LYS A 58 -4.66 12.18 -15.56
C LYS A 58 -3.33 11.53 -15.20
N TYR A 59 -3.31 10.67 -14.17
CA TYR A 59 -2.13 9.96 -13.70
C TYR A 59 -2.13 8.48 -14.12
N SER A 60 -3.13 8.03 -14.88
CA SER A 60 -3.16 6.69 -15.46
C SER A 60 -2.75 6.77 -16.94
N TRP A 61 -1.53 6.35 -17.27
CA TRP A 61 -1.02 6.47 -18.63
C TRP A 61 -1.68 5.44 -19.54
N ARG A 62 -2.61 5.89 -20.40
CA ARG A 62 -3.36 5.04 -21.37
C ARG A 62 -4.14 3.87 -20.74
N SER A 63 -4.36 3.88 -19.43
CA SER A 63 -5.06 2.79 -18.75
C SER A 63 -6.55 2.79 -19.07
N ASN A 64 -7.17 1.62 -18.97
CA ASN A 64 -8.61 1.50 -19.08
C ASN A 64 -9.31 2.25 -17.93
N ARG A 65 -10.13 3.25 -18.27
CA ARG A 65 -10.84 4.11 -17.31
C ARG A 65 -11.70 3.31 -16.32
N ASP A 66 -12.50 2.37 -16.81
CA ASP A 66 -13.44 1.61 -15.98
C ASP A 66 -12.69 0.73 -14.98
N LEU A 67 -11.58 0.16 -15.41
CA LEU A 67 -10.70 -0.65 -14.57
C LEU A 67 -10.02 0.20 -13.49
N VAL A 68 -9.46 1.36 -13.86
CA VAL A 68 -8.89 2.33 -12.92
C VAL A 68 -9.92 2.75 -11.87
N CYS A 69 -11.14 3.09 -12.31
CA CYS A 69 -12.24 3.44 -11.43
C CYS A 69 -12.63 2.30 -10.48
N LYS A 70 -12.70 1.07 -10.98
CA LYS A 70 -13.03 -0.13 -10.18
C LYS A 70 -11.98 -0.38 -9.09
N ILE A 71 -10.70 -0.18 -9.40
CA ILE A 71 -9.62 -0.39 -8.43
C ILE A 71 -9.60 0.72 -7.38
N TYR A 72 -9.64 1.99 -7.77
CA TYR A 72 -9.62 3.11 -6.82
C TYR A 72 -10.86 3.17 -5.92
N SER A 73 -12.02 2.77 -6.43
CA SER A 73 -13.24 2.63 -5.60
C SER A 73 -13.13 1.50 -4.57
N SER A 74 -12.24 0.53 -4.81
CA SER A 74 -12.02 -0.59 -3.91
C SER A 74 -10.84 -0.36 -2.95
N ILE A 75 -9.82 0.39 -3.38
CA ILE A 75 -8.68 0.83 -2.56
C ILE A 75 -8.33 2.26 -2.92
N ASN A 76 -8.75 3.22 -2.10
CA ASN A 76 -8.33 4.61 -2.23
C ASN A 76 -7.29 4.95 -1.17
N GLY A 77 -6.05 4.55 -1.41
CA GLY A 77 -4.97 4.81 -0.49
C GLY A 77 -4.86 3.76 0.61
N PHE A 78 -3.68 3.14 0.70
CA PHE A 78 -3.42 2.05 1.62
C PHE A 78 -1.98 2.13 2.08
N ASN A 79 -1.73 1.95 3.37
CA ASN A 79 -0.38 1.86 3.94
C ASN A 79 -0.26 0.59 4.78
N VAL A 80 0.82 -0.14 4.58
CA VAL A 80 1.05 -1.45 5.18
C VAL A 80 2.45 -1.51 5.80
N PHE A 81 2.49 -2.05 7.01
CA PHE A 81 3.58 -2.23 7.94
C PHE A 81 4.56 -1.07 7.98
N GLY A 82 4.08 0.12 8.31
CA GLY A 82 4.99 1.25 8.55
C GLY A 82 5.49 1.98 7.31
N GLY A 83 4.78 1.89 6.18
CA GLY A 83 5.21 2.49 4.92
C GLY A 83 6.04 1.55 4.04
N ARG A 84 6.17 0.27 4.43
CA ARG A 84 6.91 -0.74 3.65
C ARG A 84 6.22 -1.03 2.33
N PHE A 85 4.90 -1.00 2.30
CA PHE A 85 4.11 -1.00 1.08
C PHE A 85 2.99 0.02 1.16
N TYR A 86 2.78 0.76 0.08
CA TYR A 86 1.66 1.69 -0.01
C TYR A 86 1.00 1.70 -1.39
N VAL A 87 -0.31 1.90 -1.39
CA VAL A 87 -1.11 2.22 -2.58
C VAL A 87 -1.37 3.72 -2.56
N PRO A 88 -1.00 4.47 -3.61
CA PRO A 88 -1.36 5.88 -3.71
C PRO A 88 -2.88 6.07 -3.68
N GLY A 89 -3.35 7.08 -2.96
CA GLY A 89 -4.76 7.48 -2.90
C GLY A 89 -4.95 8.93 -3.34
N VAL A 90 -6.17 9.43 -3.38
CA VAL A 90 -6.44 10.87 -3.54
C VAL A 90 -6.69 11.47 -2.17
N ARG A 91 -5.94 12.52 -1.78
CA ARG A 91 -6.21 13.26 -0.55
C ARG A 91 -7.26 14.33 -0.82
N SER A 92 -8.45 14.17 -0.28
CA SER A 92 -9.48 15.22 -0.33
C SER A 92 -9.54 16.01 0.99
N GLY A 93 -8.44 16.68 1.32
CA GLY A 93 -8.45 17.75 2.33
C GLY A 93 -8.29 17.35 3.80
N LEU A 94 -7.76 16.17 4.12
CA LEU A 94 -7.39 15.83 5.50
C LEU A 94 -6.09 16.54 5.91
N THR A 95 -6.19 17.41 6.92
CA THR A 95 -5.01 17.95 7.62
C THR A 95 -4.64 16.96 8.72
N PRO A 96 -3.38 16.48 8.80
CA PRO A 96 -2.97 15.60 9.90
C PRO A 96 -3.20 16.31 11.23
N GLU A 97 -3.91 15.66 12.16
CA GLU A 97 -4.11 16.19 13.51
C GLU A 97 -2.84 16.02 14.37
N SER A 98 -1.94 15.11 13.98
CA SER A 98 -0.64 14.90 14.61
C SER A 98 0.43 14.44 13.60
N LEU A 99 1.71 14.57 13.99
CA LEU A 99 2.85 14.07 13.21
C LEU A 99 2.76 12.54 12.98
N LEU A 100 2.15 11.80 13.91
CA LEU A 100 1.96 10.36 13.80
C LEU A 100 0.84 10.00 12.81
N ASP A 101 -0.17 10.86 12.67
CA ASP A 101 -1.24 10.68 11.70
C ASP A 101 -0.75 10.94 10.27
N TYR A 102 0.24 11.82 10.09
CA TYR A 102 0.86 12.07 8.79
C TYR A 102 1.34 10.78 8.10
N PHE A 103 1.93 9.87 8.86
CA PHE A 103 2.42 8.58 8.35
C PHE A 103 1.30 7.55 8.07
N ASN A 104 0.09 7.79 8.56
CA ASN A 104 -1.09 6.96 8.30
C ASN A 104 -1.91 7.45 7.10
N ILE A 105 -1.68 8.68 6.63
CA ILE A 105 -2.42 9.24 5.49
C ILE A 105 -1.81 8.68 4.20
N PRO A 106 -2.63 8.19 3.26
CA PRO A 106 -2.13 7.75 1.96
C PRO A 106 -1.29 8.82 1.28
N ILE A 107 -0.33 8.36 0.51
CA ILE A 107 0.42 9.22 -0.42
C ILE A 107 -0.55 9.63 -1.52
N ASP A 108 -0.67 10.94 -1.78
CA ASP A 108 -1.52 11.42 -2.88
C ASP A 108 -0.97 10.89 -4.20
N ILE A 109 -1.83 10.58 -5.17
CA ILE A 109 -1.44 10.22 -6.54
C ILE A 109 -0.59 11.31 -7.23
N SER A 110 -0.69 12.58 -6.78
CA SER A 110 0.20 13.68 -7.23
C SER A 110 1.41 13.95 -6.33
N VAL A 111 1.42 13.39 -5.12
CA VAL A 111 2.49 13.55 -4.12
C VAL A 111 3.40 12.30 -3.98
N PRO A 112 3.43 11.25 -4.84
CA PRO A 112 4.50 10.27 -4.76
C PRO A 112 5.74 10.92 -5.40
N SER A 113 6.36 11.82 -4.64
CA SER A 113 7.69 12.37 -4.86
C SER A 113 8.05 12.71 -6.30
N GLY A 114 7.23 13.46 -7.04
CA GLY A 114 7.64 14.04 -8.33
C GLY A 114 8.17 13.06 -9.38
N HIS A 115 7.89 11.77 -9.24
CA HIS A 115 8.32 10.78 -10.21
C HIS A 115 7.26 10.73 -11.31
N GLU A 116 7.69 11.08 -12.52
CA GLU A 116 7.02 10.72 -13.75
C GLU A 116 6.76 9.20 -13.74
N PHE A 117 5.81 8.74 -14.56
CA PHE A 117 5.61 7.30 -14.75
C PHE A 117 6.96 6.60 -14.99
N PRO A 118 7.23 5.43 -14.37
CA PRO A 118 8.59 4.88 -14.33
C PRO A 118 9.22 4.80 -15.72
N ILE A 119 10.46 5.27 -15.84
CA ILE A 119 11.15 5.49 -17.12
C ILE A 119 11.20 4.22 -17.97
N TYR A 120 11.35 3.06 -17.31
CA TYR A 120 11.44 1.75 -17.93
C TYR A 120 10.20 0.90 -17.70
N ALA A 121 9.05 1.51 -17.42
CA ALA A 121 7.81 0.76 -17.33
C ALA A 121 7.58 -0.07 -18.61
N PRO A 122 7.32 -1.39 -18.48
CA PRO A 122 7.26 -2.29 -19.62
C PRO A 122 5.96 -2.14 -20.41
N THR A 123 4.96 -1.49 -19.82
CA THR A 123 3.62 -1.28 -20.35
C THR A 123 3.08 0.07 -19.90
N ALA A 124 2.11 0.59 -20.66
CA ALA A 124 1.32 1.71 -20.20
C ALA A 124 0.35 1.24 -19.11
N GLY A 125 0.04 2.10 -18.14
CA GLY A 125 -0.71 1.65 -16.99
C GLY A 125 -0.85 2.68 -15.89
N LEU A 126 -1.32 2.20 -14.75
CA LEU A 126 -1.47 2.94 -13.52
C LEU A 126 -0.54 2.35 -12.46
N VAL A 127 0.30 3.18 -11.87
CA VAL A 127 1.08 2.78 -10.69
C VAL A 127 0.12 2.62 -9.52
N LEU A 128 -0.06 1.39 -9.05
CA LEU A 128 -0.98 1.03 -7.98
C LEU A 128 -0.30 0.78 -6.65
N GLY A 129 0.95 0.32 -6.66
CA GLY A 129 1.65 -0.10 -5.46
C GLY A 129 3.10 0.31 -5.51
N LEU A 130 3.61 0.77 -4.38
CA LEU A 130 4.97 1.24 -4.23
C LEU A 130 5.53 0.69 -2.92
N SER A 131 6.73 0.12 -2.98
CA SER A 131 7.47 -0.33 -1.80
C SER A 131 8.95 0.00 -1.93
N TRP A 132 9.60 0.29 -0.81
CA TRP A 132 11.05 0.47 -0.77
C TRP A 132 11.71 -0.87 -0.46
N ARG A 133 12.54 -1.35 -1.38
CA ARG A 133 13.23 -2.64 -1.25
C ARG A 133 14.70 -2.49 -1.60
N SER A 134 15.53 -3.28 -0.93
CA SER A 134 16.95 -3.40 -1.31
C SER A 134 17.05 -4.13 -2.64
N HIS A 135 17.77 -3.55 -3.58
CA HIS A 135 18.13 -4.13 -4.86
C HIS A 135 19.58 -3.77 -5.16
N GLU A 136 20.42 -4.78 -5.38
CA GLU A 136 21.87 -4.62 -5.58
C GLU A 136 22.55 -3.80 -4.45
N GLY A 137 22.10 -4.00 -3.20
CA GLY A 137 22.64 -3.33 -2.02
C GLY A 137 22.24 -1.85 -1.89
N LYS A 138 21.22 -1.39 -2.63
CA LYS A 138 20.67 -0.03 -2.51
C LYS A 138 19.15 -0.08 -2.37
N ASP A 139 18.60 0.82 -1.58
CA ASP A 139 17.15 0.98 -1.53
C ASP A 139 16.63 1.57 -2.84
N ARG A 140 15.59 0.93 -3.36
CA ARG A 140 14.96 1.22 -4.64
C ARG A 140 13.45 1.10 -4.52
N ILE A 141 12.76 1.82 -5.40
CA ILE A 141 11.30 1.78 -5.49
C ILE A 141 10.90 0.58 -6.35
N PHE A 142 10.23 -0.37 -5.71
CA PHE A 142 9.55 -1.46 -6.37
C PHE A 142 8.13 -1.01 -6.72
N HIS A 143 7.78 -1.12 -8.00
CA HIS A 143 6.54 -0.63 -8.57
C HIS A 143 5.61 -1.79 -8.89
N ASP A 144 4.33 -1.61 -8.63
CA ASP A 144 3.23 -2.40 -9.17
C ASP A 144 2.45 -1.54 -10.15
N ILE A 145 2.41 -1.96 -11.42
CA ILE A 145 1.69 -1.27 -12.50
C ILE A 145 0.53 -2.13 -12.96
N LEU A 146 -0.68 -1.60 -12.86
CA LEU A 146 -1.84 -2.16 -13.53
C LEU A 146 -1.81 -1.77 -15.00
N ASP A 147 -1.76 -2.76 -15.86
CA ASP A 147 -1.73 -2.52 -17.29
C ASP A 147 -3.14 -2.47 -17.91
N GLU A 148 -3.17 -2.26 -19.22
CA GLU A 148 -4.41 -2.17 -19.99
C GLU A 148 -5.23 -3.48 -20.05
N ASP A 149 -4.57 -4.63 -19.88
CA ASP A 149 -5.20 -5.96 -19.86
C ASP A 149 -5.75 -6.32 -18.46
N GLY A 150 -5.46 -5.50 -17.46
CA GLY A 150 -5.90 -5.69 -16.08
C GLY A 150 -5.05 -6.67 -15.28
N LYS A 151 -3.83 -6.97 -15.72
CA LYS A 151 -2.82 -7.63 -14.88
C LYS A 151 -1.95 -6.57 -14.21
N ILE A 152 -1.37 -6.96 -13.07
CA ILE A 152 -0.45 -6.15 -12.30
C ILE A 152 0.94 -6.69 -12.56
N VAL A 153 1.78 -5.88 -13.18
CA VAL A 153 3.18 -6.19 -13.43
C VAL A 153 4.05 -5.48 -12.42
N SER A 154 5.06 -6.17 -11.91
CA SER A 154 5.84 -5.67 -10.79
C SER A 154 7.34 -5.74 -11.05
N GLY A 155 8.08 -4.72 -10.60
CA GLY A 155 9.52 -4.62 -10.82
C GLY A 155 10.14 -3.28 -10.42
N PHE A 156 11.45 -3.15 -10.61
CA PHE A 156 12.20 -1.92 -10.37
C PHE A 156 12.28 -1.05 -11.63
N PHE A 157 11.12 -0.53 -12.05
CA PHE A 157 10.96 0.14 -13.35
C PHE A 157 11.61 1.53 -13.48
N ASP A 158 12.24 2.04 -12.42
CA ASP A 158 13.12 3.21 -12.51
C ASP A 158 14.49 2.87 -13.12
N CYS A 159 14.87 1.59 -13.08
CA CYS A 159 16.21 1.13 -13.45
C CYS A 159 16.22 0.14 -14.63
N SER A 160 15.20 -0.70 -14.76
CA SER A 160 15.14 -1.74 -15.79
C SER A 160 13.71 -2.01 -16.27
N LYS A 161 13.56 -2.66 -17.43
CA LYS A 161 12.26 -3.14 -17.96
C LYS A 161 11.89 -4.54 -17.46
N GLU A 162 12.67 -5.10 -16.55
CA GLU A 162 12.53 -6.49 -16.13
C GLU A 162 11.29 -6.66 -15.23
N ILE A 163 10.42 -7.58 -15.63
CA ILE A 163 9.22 -7.94 -14.87
C ILE A 163 9.58 -9.08 -13.93
N PHE A 164 9.39 -8.86 -12.63
CA PHE A 164 9.70 -9.85 -11.60
C PHE A 164 8.49 -10.70 -11.27
N GLU A 165 7.32 -10.07 -11.22
CA GLU A 165 6.07 -10.73 -10.85
C GLU A 165 4.93 -10.23 -11.75
N VAL A 166 3.97 -11.12 -12.01
CA VAL A 166 2.73 -10.80 -12.70
C VAL A 166 1.58 -11.38 -11.89
N ASN A 167 0.59 -10.55 -11.56
CA ASN A 167 -0.60 -10.97 -10.84
C ASN A 167 -1.87 -10.63 -11.63
N TYR A 168 -2.83 -11.55 -11.68
CA TYR A 168 -4.10 -11.40 -12.40
C TYR A 168 -5.29 -11.21 -11.45
N ASP A 169 -5.14 -11.50 -10.16
CA ASP A 169 -6.18 -11.33 -9.14
C ASP A 169 -5.80 -10.23 -8.16
N PHE A 170 -6.61 -9.17 -8.15
CA PHE A 170 -6.38 -8.02 -7.30
C PHE A 170 -6.36 -8.33 -5.80
N ASN A 171 -7.20 -9.25 -5.33
CA ASN A 171 -7.23 -9.65 -3.93
C ASN A 171 -5.98 -10.44 -3.54
N GLU A 172 -5.55 -11.34 -4.42
CA GLU A 172 -4.34 -12.11 -4.23
C GLU A 172 -3.12 -11.19 -4.20
N TRP A 173 -3.04 -10.22 -5.11
CA TRP A 173 -1.98 -9.22 -5.15
C TRP A 173 -1.87 -8.44 -3.84
N ILE A 174 -2.98 -7.90 -3.33
CA ILE A 174 -3.00 -7.17 -2.04
C ILE A 174 -2.48 -8.09 -0.93
N PHE A 175 -3.00 -9.31 -0.86
CA PHE A 175 -2.61 -10.25 0.18
C PHE A 175 -1.12 -10.59 0.13
N GLN A 176 -0.59 -10.85 -1.07
CA GLN A 176 0.84 -11.08 -1.29
C GLN A 176 1.68 -9.88 -0.83
N ARG A 177 1.31 -8.66 -1.25
CA ARG A 177 2.03 -7.43 -0.86
C ARG A 177 1.99 -7.17 0.64
N MET A 178 0.87 -7.47 1.30
CA MET A 178 0.76 -7.36 2.75
C MET A 178 1.68 -8.33 3.49
N ASN A 179 1.74 -9.59 3.07
CA ASN A 179 2.63 -10.57 3.68
C ASN A 179 4.10 -10.18 3.49
N GLN A 180 4.48 -9.77 2.28
CA GLN A 180 5.85 -9.32 1.99
C GLN A 180 6.24 -8.10 2.82
N ALA A 181 5.33 -7.13 2.98
CA ALA A 181 5.56 -5.96 3.84
C ALA A 181 5.69 -6.35 5.32
N CYS A 182 4.92 -7.34 5.78
CA CYS A 182 5.02 -7.89 7.13
C CYS A 182 6.37 -8.56 7.36
N ASP A 183 6.78 -9.42 6.43
CA ASP A 183 8.07 -10.14 6.48
C ASP A 183 9.24 -9.16 6.54
N GLN A 184 9.22 -8.13 5.69
CA GLN A 184 10.24 -7.08 5.70
C GLN A 184 10.26 -6.34 7.04
N PHE A 185 9.10 -5.91 7.53
CA PHE A 185 8.99 -5.22 8.82
C PHE A 185 9.53 -6.05 10.00
N LEU A 186 9.22 -7.35 10.04
CA LEU A 186 9.71 -8.26 11.06
C LEU A 186 11.22 -8.49 10.95
N SER A 187 11.76 -8.54 9.73
CA SER A 187 13.21 -8.61 9.51
C SER A 187 13.90 -7.36 10.06
N ASP A 188 13.40 -6.17 9.74
CA ASP A 188 13.97 -4.92 10.23
C ASP A 188 13.88 -4.85 11.77
N ALA A 189 12.76 -5.26 12.35
CA ALA A 189 12.58 -5.32 13.80
C ALA A 189 13.55 -6.30 14.48
N GLN A 190 13.89 -7.41 13.83
CA GLN A 190 14.89 -8.36 14.28
C GLN A 190 16.31 -7.75 14.26
N ASP A 191 16.65 -7.04 13.19
CA ASP A 191 17.94 -6.35 13.05
C ASP A 191 18.10 -5.22 14.09
N GLU A 192 17.00 -4.55 14.43
CA GLU A 192 16.93 -3.54 15.49
C GLU A 192 16.83 -4.13 16.91
N GLY A 193 16.76 -5.45 17.06
CA GLY A 193 16.70 -6.13 18.37
C GLY A 193 15.39 -5.90 19.12
N CYS A 194 14.28 -5.68 18.41
CA CYS A 194 12.98 -5.40 18.98
C CYS A 194 11.85 -6.33 18.50
N LEU A 195 12.19 -7.47 17.90
CA LEU A 195 11.24 -8.47 17.39
C LEU A 195 10.28 -8.99 18.47
N ASP A 196 10.74 -9.08 19.73
CA ASP A 196 9.95 -9.51 20.89
C ASP A 196 8.69 -8.66 21.08
N LYS A 197 8.78 -7.36 20.78
CA LYS A 197 7.65 -6.40 20.82
C LYS A 197 6.59 -6.69 19.76
N PHE A 198 6.93 -7.47 18.74
CA PHE A 198 6.08 -7.85 17.61
C PHE A 198 5.76 -9.34 17.56
N SER A 199 6.01 -10.08 18.64
CA SER A 199 5.65 -11.50 18.78
C SER A 199 4.18 -11.79 18.46
N PHE A 200 3.27 -10.85 18.77
CA PHE A 200 1.85 -10.94 18.41
C PHE A 200 1.59 -11.05 16.89
N LEU A 201 2.48 -10.52 16.04
CA LEU A 201 2.40 -10.71 14.58
C LEU A 201 2.85 -12.10 14.15
N LEU A 202 3.76 -12.73 14.90
CA LEU A 202 4.22 -14.10 14.65
C LEU A 202 3.14 -15.11 15.05
N ASP A 203 2.52 -14.90 16.21
CA ASP A 203 1.42 -15.74 16.72
C ASP A 203 0.14 -15.65 15.85
N ALA A 204 -0.09 -14.50 15.20
CA ALA A 204 -1.22 -14.31 14.31
C ALA A 204 -1.12 -15.10 12.98
N ARG A 205 0.07 -15.65 12.66
CA ARG A 205 0.33 -16.38 11.42
C ARG A 205 0.25 -17.90 11.58
N SER A 206 0.25 -18.41 12.81
CA SER A 206 0.13 -19.83 13.17
C SER A 206 -1.31 -20.28 13.32
#